data_AF-A0A2U3LA17-F1
#
_entry.id   AF-A0A2U3LA17-F1
#
_cell.length_a   1.000
_cell.length_b   1.000
_cell.length_c   1.000
_cell.angle_alpha   90.00
_cell.angle_beta   90.00
_cell.angle_gamma   90.00
#
_symmetry.space_group_name_H-M   'P 1'
#
loop_
_entity.id
_entity.type
_entity.pdbx_description
1 polymer ?
#
loop_
_entity_poly.entity_id
_entity_poly.type
_entity_poly.pdbx_seq_one_letter_code
_entity_poly.pdbx_strand_id
1 'polypeptide(L)'
;MGILLERWPGIQRAVTARRVELALIVAAIAYFTLSRTLLNIPMCPFAYLGINCPTCGTTRAVWQIFHGHFWAAWSLNPIGFIVVFLLLRRLSVLSAPRHLVVRIVSNQVADIALLGAFFCAGFMKFLHVV
;
A
#
# COMPACT_ATOMS: atom_id res chain seq x y z
N MET A 1 -19.87 14.55 -31.00
CA MET A 1 -19.40 14.95 -29.66
C MET A 1 -18.29 13.99 -29.18
N GLY A 2 -17.12 13.95 -29.84
CA GLY A 2 -16.17 12.85 -29.62
C GLY A 2 -14.70 13.11 -29.93
N ILE A 3 -14.26 14.38 -30.09
CA ILE A 3 -12.90 14.66 -30.63
C ILE A 3 -12.15 15.77 -29.86
N LEU A 4 -12.67 16.29 -28.74
CA LEU A 4 -12.02 17.42 -28.03
C LEU A 4 -11.28 17.04 -26.73
N LEU A 5 -11.19 15.77 -26.37
CA LEU A 5 -10.42 15.31 -25.19
C LEU A 5 -9.02 14.76 -25.53
N GLU A 6 -8.53 14.96 -26.76
CA GLU A 6 -7.29 14.33 -27.23
C GLU A 6 -5.98 15.06 -26.90
N ARG A 7 -5.98 16.24 -26.26
CA ARG A 7 -4.74 17.02 -26.18
C ARG A 7 -4.46 17.74 -24.87
N TRP A 8 -4.66 17.05 -23.75
CA TRP A 8 -4.03 17.42 -22.49
C TRP A 8 -2.97 16.38 -22.12
N PRO A 9 -1.67 16.65 -22.37
CA PRO A 9 -0.60 15.68 -22.15
C PRO A 9 -0.49 15.24 -20.67
N GLY A 10 -0.97 16.05 -19.73
CA GLY A 10 -1.07 15.67 -18.30
C GLY A 10 -2.08 14.55 -18.02
N ILE A 11 -3.21 14.52 -18.74
CA ILE A 11 -4.28 13.53 -18.53
C ILE A 11 -3.86 12.17 -19.09
N GLN A 12 -3.26 12.12 -20.29
CA GLN A 12 -2.76 10.88 -20.86
C GLN A 12 -1.64 10.27 -19.99
N ARG A 13 -0.72 11.09 -19.46
CA ARG A 13 0.30 10.62 -18.50
C ARG A 13 -0.31 10.03 -17.23
N ALA A 14 -1.32 10.67 -16.65
CA ALA A 14 -1.98 10.17 -15.44
C ALA A 14 -2.73 8.84 -15.67
N VAL A 15 -3.38 8.67 -16.82
CA VAL A 15 -4.08 7.42 -17.17
C VAL A 15 -3.10 6.29 -17.46
N THR A 16 -2.02 6.55 -18.19
CA THR A 16 -0.98 5.55 -18.47
C THR A 16 -0.26 5.14 -17.17
N ALA A 17 0.07 6.11 -16.30
CA ALA A 17 0.65 5.84 -14.99
C ALA A 17 -0.24 4.94 -14.13
N ARG A 18 -1.56 5.16 -14.15
CA ARG A 18 -2.53 4.35 -13.40
C ARG A 18 -2.64 2.91 -13.92
N ARG A 19 -2.51 2.69 -15.24
CA ARG A 19 -2.48 1.34 -15.84
C ARG A 19 -1.19 0.60 -15.49
N VAL A 20 -0.06 1.30 -15.52
CA VAL A 20 1.25 0.74 -15.14
C VAL A 20 1.24 0.37 -13.65
N GLU A 21 0.74 1.25 -12.78
CA GLU A 21 0.64 0.98 -11.34
C GLU A 21 -0.24 -0.25 -11.05
N LEU A 22 -1.42 -0.35 -11.68
CA LEU A 22 -2.27 -1.54 -11.56
C LEU A 22 -1.56 -2.80 -12.05
N ALA A 23 -0.87 -2.74 -13.18
CA ALA A 23 -0.11 -3.86 -13.71
C ALA A 23 1.00 -4.31 -12.74
N LEU A 24 1.70 -3.35 -12.12
CA LEU A 24 2.74 -3.64 -11.12
C LEU A 24 2.14 -4.26 -9.84
N ILE A 25 1.00 -3.76 -9.36
CA ILE A 25 0.31 -4.35 -8.20
C ILE A 25 -0.11 -5.79 -8.50
N VAL A 26 -0.72 -6.04 -9.67
CA VAL A 26 -1.14 -7.38 -10.09
C VAL A 26 0.08 -8.30 -10.24
N ALA A 27 1.15 -7.83 -10.87
CA ALA A 27 2.38 -8.59 -11.02
C ALA A 27 3.04 -8.93 -9.67
N ALA A 28 3.06 -7.98 -8.73
CA ALA A 28 3.56 -8.20 -7.38
C ALA A 28 2.73 -9.26 -6.66
N ILE A 29 1.39 -9.13 -6.65
CA ILE A 29 0.49 -10.12 -6.03
C ILE A 29 0.72 -11.50 -6.65
N ALA A 30 0.75 -11.58 -7.99
CA ALA A 30 0.97 -12.83 -8.71
C ALA A 30 2.32 -13.46 -8.31
N TYR A 31 3.40 -12.69 -8.35
CA TYR A 31 4.73 -13.13 -7.92
C TYR A 31 4.70 -13.67 -6.49
N PHE A 32 4.13 -12.92 -5.54
CA PHE A 32 4.04 -13.34 -4.13
C PHE A 32 3.22 -14.62 -3.95
N THR A 33 2.07 -14.74 -4.62
CA THR A 33 1.26 -15.96 -4.56
C THR A 33 1.99 -17.15 -5.16
N LEU A 34 2.64 -16.96 -6.31
CA LEU A 34 3.36 -17.98 -7.05
C LEU A 34 4.58 -18.48 -6.29
N SER A 35 5.38 -17.56 -5.73
CA SER A 35 6.55 -17.90 -4.90
C SER A 35 6.14 -18.66 -3.64
N ARG A 36 5.01 -18.32 -3.02
CA ARG A 36 4.53 -19.02 -1.82
C ARG A 36 4.03 -20.43 -2.14
N THR A 37 3.26 -20.59 -3.22
CA THR A 37 2.63 -21.89 -3.55
C THR A 37 3.59 -22.87 -4.22
N LEU A 38 4.53 -22.40 -5.04
CA LEU A 38 5.46 -23.27 -5.78
C LEU A 38 6.81 -23.46 -5.10
N LEU A 39 7.34 -22.43 -4.42
CA LEU A 39 8.69 -22.49 -3.84
C LEU A 39 8.67 -22.70 -2.31
N ASN A 40 7.49 -22.68 -1.69
CA ASN A 40 7.28 -22.85 -0.24
C ASN A 40 8.14 -21.91 0.63
N ILE A 41 8.57 -20.78 0.06
CA ILE A 41 9.35 -19.76 0.77
C ILE A 41 8.37 -19.03 1.70
N PRO A 42 8.61 -18.98 3.02
CA PRO A 42 7.72 -18.25 3.89
C PRO A 42 7.79 -16.76 3.61
N MET A 43 6.69 -16.08 3.91
CA MET A 43 6.46 -14.67 3.57
C MET A 43 7.42 -13.68 4.27
N CYS A 44 8.28 -14.16 5.17
CA CYS A 44 9.19 -13.34 5.97
C CYS A 44 10.34 -14.23 6.50
N PRO A 45 11.59 -14.10 6.02
CA PRO A 45 12.71 -14.86 6.58
C PRO A 45 12.93 -14.55 8.07
N PHE A 46 12.59 -13.33 8.51
CA PHE A 46 12.61 -12.94 9.93
C PHE A 46 11.61 -13.70 10.81
N ALA A 47 10.57 -14.31 10.23
CA ALA A 47 9.65 -15.15 10.99
C ALA A 47 10.34 -16.43 11.51
N TYR A 48 11.37 -16.93 10.82
CA TYR A 48 12.19 -18.05 11.33
C TYR A 48 13.01 -17.67 12.55
N LEU A 49 13.36 -16.39 12.68
CA LEU A 49 14.16 -15.86 13.78
C LEU A 49 13.29 -15.45 14.97
N GLY A 50 11.95 -15.59 14.89
CA GLY A 50 11.02 -15.10 15.91
C GLY A 50 10.95 -13.57 16.00
N ILE A 51 11.57 -12.87 15.06
CA ILE A 51 11.65 -11.40 15.05
C ILE A 51 10.44 -10.84 14.31
N ASN A 52 9.63 -10.04 15.00
CA ASN A 52 8.54 -9.28 14.38
C ASN A 52 9.12 -8.07 13.65
N CYS A 53 9.56 -8.26 12.41
CA CYS A 53 9.98 -7.13 11.58
C CYS A 53 8.80 -6.17 11.35
N PRO A 54 9.06 -4.85 11.20
CA PRO A 54 8.00 -3.84 11.15
C PRO A 54 7.02 -4.07 9.99
N THR A 55 7.50 -4.64 8.89
CA THR A 55 6.68 -4.95 7.71
C THR A 55 5.76 -6.14 7.97
N CYS A 56 6.28 -7.25 8.52
CA CYS A 56 5.50 -8.47 8.76
C CYS A 56 4.46 -8.26 9.89
N GLY A 57 4.80 -7.46 10.91
CA GLY A 57 3.85 -7.04 11.95
C GLY A 57 2.73 -6.14 11.40
N THR A 58 3.06 -5.24 10.47
CA THR A 58 2.07 -4.39 9.77
C THR A 58 1.11 -5.24 8.93
N THR A 59 1.61 -6.20 8.16
CA THR A 59 0.76 -7.08 7.33
C THR A 59 -0.25 -7.86 8.18
N ARG A 60 0.17 -8.36 9.35
CA ARG A 60 -0.75 -9.02 10.30
C ARG A 60 -1.73 -8.06 10.95
N ALA A 61 -1.31 -6.84 11.28
CA ALA A 61 -2.21 -5.82 11.81
C ALA A 61 -3.30 -5.44 10.79
N VAL A 62 -2.91 -5.22 9.53
CA VAL A 62 -3.85 -4.95 8.42
C VAL A 62 -4.83 -6.11 8.25
N TRP A 63 -4.35 -7.35 8.32
CA TRP A 63 -5.21 -8.54 8.29
C TRP A 63 -6.26 -8.52 9.41
N GLN A 64 -5.85 -8.25 10.64
CA GLN A 64 -6.76 -8.16 11.79
C GLN A 64 -7.77 -7.01 11.65
N ILE A 65 -7.37 -5.87 11.08
CA ILE A 65 -8.29 -4.75 10.79
C ILE A 65 -9.40 -5.19 9.82
N PHE A 66 -9.04 -5.91 8.74
CA PHE A 66 -10.04 -6.41 7.78
C PHE A 66 -10.99 -7.46 8.36
N HIS A 67 -10.61 -8.14 9.44
CA HIS A 67 -11.47 -9.08 10.17
C HIS A 67 -12.24 -8.43 11.32
N GLY A 68 -12.12 -7.11 11.51
CA GLY A 68 -12.79 -6.37 12.59
C GLY A 68 -12.12 -6.48 13.97
N HIS A 69 -10.94 -7.10 14.04
CA HIS A 69 -10.19 -7.27 15.29
C HIS A 69 -9.23 -6.08 15.54
N PHE A 70 -9.80 -4.90 15.77
CA PHE A 70 -9.02 -3.65 15.89
C PHE A 70 -8.04 -3.67 17.07
N TRP A 71 -8.43 -4.26 18.21
CA TRP A 71 -7.54 -4.34 19.37
C TRP A 71 -6.33 -5.27 19.14
N ALA A 72 -6.55 -6.39 18.47
CA ALA A 72 -5.47 -7.29 18.06
C ALA A 72 -4.56 -6.65 17.00
N ALA A 73 -5.11 -5.84 16.10
CA ALA A 73 -4.31 -5.08 15.15
C ALA A 73 -3.40 -4.04 15.84
N TRP A 74 -3.93 -3.35 16.85
CA TRP A 74 -3.20 -2.35 17.62
C TRP A 74 -2.04 -2.96 18.40
N SER A 75 -2.25 -4.11 19.04
CA SER A 75 -1.19 -4.81 19.78
C SER A 75 -0.08 -5.34 18.86
N LEU A 76 -0.44 -5.79 17.64
CA LEU A 76 0.53 -6.22 16.64
C LEU A 76 1.35 -5.05 16.08
N ASN A 77 0.69 -4.09 15.46
CA ASN A 77 1.33 -2.87 14.98
C ASN A 77 0.28 -1.77 14.72
N PRO A 78 0.23 -0.70 15.53
CA PRO A 78 -0.69 0.44 15.33
C PRO A 78 -0.53 1.10 13.96
N ILE A 79 0.64 0.97 13.35
CA ILE A 79 0.92 1.48 12.00
C ILE A 79 0.01 0.82 10.94
N GLY A 80 -0.51 -0.39 11.20
CA GLY A 80 -1.48 -1.05 10.33
C GLY A 80 -2.70 -0.18 9.99
N PHE A 81 -3.13 0.68 10.92
CA PHE A 81 -4.24 1.61 10.70
C PHE A 81 -3.89 2.71 9.69
N ILE A 82 -2.66 3.23 9.74
CA ILE A 82 -2.17 4.23 8.78
C ILE A 82 -2.10 3.61 7.38
N VAL A 83 -1.64 2.37 7.28
CA VAL A 83 -1.58 1.65 6.00
C VAL A 83 -2.97 1.40 5.43
N VAL A 84 -3.93 0.96 6.25
CA VAL A 84 -5.33 0.80 5.79
C VAL A 84 -5.92 2.13 5.33
N PHE A 85 -5.66 3.23 6.06
CA PHE A 85 -6.12 4.56 5.66
C PHE A 85 -5.54 4.99 4.30
N LEU A 86 -4.24 4.80 4.08
CA LEU A 86 -3.59 5.07 2.80
C LEU A 86 -4.17 4.20 1.67
N LEU A 87 -4.41 2.92 1.92
CA LEU A 87 -5.01 2.01 0.96
C LEU A 87 -6.42 2.46 0.57
N LEU A 88 -7.26 2.81 1.55
CA LEU A 88 -8.62 3.32 1.28
C LEU A 88 -8.60 4.64 0.51
N ARG A 89 -7.68 5.56 0.88
CA ARG A 89 -7.47 6.81 0.14
C ARG A 89 -7.06 6.52 -1.31
N ARG A 90 -6.15 5.58 -1.55
CA ARG A 90 -5.74 5.18 -2.91
C ARG A 90 -6.90 4.56 -3.68
N LEU A 91 -7.64 3.64 -3.07
CA LEU A 91 -8.80 3.00 -3.69
C LEU A 91 -9.89 4.02 -4.06
N SER A 92 -10.12 5.04 -3.23
CA SER A 92 -11.08 6.09 -3.57
C SER A 92 -10.62 6.95 -4.74
N VAL A 93 -9.31 7.18 -4.91
CA VAL A 93 -8.76 7.84 -6.13
C VAL A 93 -8.95 6.96 -7.37
N LEU A 94 -8.76 5.64 -7.23
CA LEU A 94 -9.05 4.72 -8.32
C LEU A 94 -10.55 4.76 -8.67
N SER A 95 -11.46 4.71 -7.70
CA SER A 95 -12.89 4.72 -8.00
C SER A 95 -13.44 6.08 -8.46
N ALA A 96 -12.70 7.18 -8.31
CA ALA A 96 -13.17 8.53 -8.64
C ALA A 96 -13.26 8.82 -10.16
N PRO A 97 -14.27 9.61 -10.61
CA PRO A 97 -14.42 10.02 -12.01
C PRO A 97 -13.26 10.92 -12.48
N ARG A 98 -12.95 10.84 -13.79
CA ARG A 98 -11.74 11.44 -14.42
C ARG A 98 -11.52 12.93 -14.11
N HIS A 99 -12.59 13.70 -13.88
CA HIS A 99 -12.50 15.14 -13.57
C HIS A 99 -12.03 15.41 -12.13
N LEU A 100 -12.30 14.52 -11.19
CA LEU A 100 -11.93 14.66 -9.77
C LEU A 100 -10.48 14.23 -9.50
N VAL A 101 -9.97 13.30 -10.32
CA VAL A 101 -8.58 12.80 -10.26
C VAL A 101 -7.55 13.94 -10.36
N VAL A 102 -7.81 14.96 -11.19
CA VAL A 102 -6.92 16.12 -11.39
C VAL A 102 -6.73 16.91 -10.09
N ARG A 103 -7.78 17.05 -9.27
CA ARG A 103 -7.74 17.78 -8.00
C ARG A 103 -7.09 16.96 -6.88
N ILE A 104 -7.23 15.64 -6.92
CA ILE A 104 -6.72 14.71 -5.89
C ILE A 104 -5.22 14.39 -6.09
N VAL A 105 -4.75 14.36 -7.35
CA VAL A 105 -3.34 14.10 -7.69
C VAL A 105 -2.37 15.17 -7.14
N SER A 106 -2.86 16.35 -6.71
CA SER A 106 -1.98 17.44 -6.23
C SER A 106 -1.19 17.10 -4.96
N ASN A 107 -1.51 16.02 -4.24
CA ASN A 107 -0.88 15.69 -2.96
C ASN A 107 -0.09 14.36 -2.98
N GLN A 108 0.52 14.00 -4.12
CA GLN A 108 1.45 12.86 -4.19
C GLN A 108 2.62 12.98 -3.19
N VAL A 109 3.04 14.21 -2.89
CA VAL A 109 4.06 14.51 -1.86
C VAL A 109 3.62 14.07 -0.47
N ALA A 110 2.33 14.24 -0.13
CA ALA A 110 1.79 13.83 1.15
C ALA A 110 1.78 12.31 1.31
N ASP A 111 1.49 11.56 0.24
CA ASP A 111 1.56 10.09 0.26
C ASP A 111 3.00 9.60 0.47
N ILE A 112 3.96 10.18 -0.25
CA ILE A 112 5.39 9.83 -0.12
C ILE A 112 5.90 10.20 1.28
N ALA A 113 5.52 11.36 1.81
CA ALA A 113 5.87 11.77 3.17
C ALA A 113 5.27 10.83 4.22
N LEU A 114 4.01 10.39 4.05
CA LEU A 114 3.38 9.42 4.96
C LEU A 114 4.04 8.04 4.87
N LEU A 115 4.44 7.60 3.66
CA LEU A 115 5.18 6.36 3.45
C LEU A 115 6.59 6.43 4.06
N GLY A 116 7.25 7.58 3.96
CA GLY A 116 8.54 7.84 4.61
C GLY A 116 8.42 7.82 6.13
N ALA A 117 7.39 8.49 6.67
CA ALA A 117 7.08 8.45 8.09
C ALA A 117 6.73 7.02 8.57
N PHE A 118 6.06 6.22 7.74
CA PHE A 118 5.80 4.79 8.00
C PHE A 118 7.10 4.00 8.19
N PHE A 119 8.08 4.16 7.27
CA PHE A 119 9.37 3.48 7.39
C PHE A 119 10.16 3.97 8.61
N CYS A 120 10.18 5.28 8.88
CA CYS A 120 10.85 5.83 10.05
C CYS A 120 10.23 5.36 11.38
N ALA A 121 8.90 5.46 11.54
CA ALA A 121 8.22 5.06 12.77
C ALA A 121 8.27 3.54 13.02
N GLY A 122 8.14 2.75 11.94
CA GLY A 122 8.31 1.29 12.01
C GLY A 122 9.73 0.89 12.40
N PHE A 123 10.74 1.58 11.85
CA PHE A 123 12.14 1.35 12.17
C PHE A 123 12.50 1.76 13.60
N MET A 124 11.99 2.90 14.09
CA MET A 124 12.20 3.34 15.47
C MET A 124 11.59 2.35 16.50
N LYS A 125 10.39 1.82 16.22
CA LYS A 125 9.77 0.80 17.10
C LYS A 125 10.54 -0.53 17.05
N PHE A 126 11.11 -0.88 15.90
CA PHE A 126 11.99 -2.06 15.77
C PHE A 126 13.27 -1.89 16.62
N LEU A 127 13.90 -0.71 16.58
CA LEU A 127 15.11 -0.41 17.36
C LEU A 127 14.87 -0.34 18.88
N HIS A 128 13.64 -0.07 19.33
CA HIS A 128 13.29 -0.06 20.76
C HIS A 128 12.91 -1.44 21.33
N VAL A 129 12.70 -2.44 20.46
CA VAL A 129 12.26 -3.80 20.85
C VAL A 129 13.38 -4.84 20.74
N VAL A 130 14.48 -4.52 20.05
CA VAL A 130 15.75 -5.28 20.03
C VAL A 130 16.68 -4.69 21.09
#